data_AF-A0A945DW70-F1
#
_entry.id   AF-A0A945DW70-F1
#
_cell.length_a   1.000
_cell.length_b   1.000
_cell.length_c   1.000
_cell.angle_alpha   90.00
_cell.angle_beta   90.00
_cell.angle_gamma   90.00
#
_symmetry.space_group_name_H-M   'P 1'
#
loop_
_entity.id
_entity.type
_entity.pdbx_description
1 polymer ?
#
loop_
_entity_poly.entity_id
_entity_poly.type
_entity_poly.pdbx_seq_one_letter_code
_entity_poly.pdbx_strand_id
1 'polypeptide(L)'
;PAGKPEAVSEWIASAAKWIEEEEQPTLNLVYLPHLDYNLQRLGPGHPEIANDLQRIDRIVGELIEFFEGRGVQIVLLSEYGVTPVEQPIHLNRLFRERGWLTIKEELGLERLDCGNSRAFAVVDHQVAHVYLNDKSIESDVRSLLEGTDGVAGVWGQSEKQANGIDHSRAGDLVVTAAESAWFTYYYWMEDAVAPDFARCVDIHRKPGYDPVELFKDSVRGSMPRVMFKLLKKKLGFRMLMDIIPLDASLVKGSHGCRPSDTADWPILISKSTQLTGDKTVDSSDVYGVLRSHIVGG
;
A
#
# COMPACT_ATOMS: atom_id res chain seq x y z
N PRO A 1 3.05 14.44 11.75
CA PRO A 1 1.86 14.76 12.57
C PRO A 1 2.26 14.83 14.06
N ALA A 2 1.81 15.84 14.79
CA ALA A 2 1.92 15.85 16.24
C ALA A 2 0.66 15.18 16.80
N GLY A 3 0.82 14.16 17.64
CA GLY A 3 -0.30 13.38 18.18
C GLY A 3 0.17 12.00 18.63
N LYS A 4 -0.69 11.30 19.36
CA LYS A 4 -0.47 9.88 19.68
C LYS A 4 -0.56 9.03 18.40
N PRO A 5 0.09 7.86 18.33
CA PRO A 5 0.03 6.96 17.18
C PRO A 5 -1.39 6.66 16.67
N GLU A 6 -2.36 6.58 17.58
CA GLU A 6 -3.75 6.21 17.33
C GLU A 6 -4.68 7.38 16.98
N ALA A 7 -4.20 8.63 17.01
CA ALA A 7 -5.03 9.83 16.93
C ALA A 7 -5.91 9.91 15.66
N VAL A 8 -5.42 9.40 14.53
CA VAL A 8 -6.19 9.34 13.28
C VAL A 8 -7.36 8.35 13.41
N SER A 9 -7.13 7.19 14.01
CA SER A 9 -8.20 6.20 14.21
C SER A 9 -9.20 6.65 15.27
N GLU A 10 -8.76 7.34 16.32
CA GLU A 10 -9.66 7.98 17.30
C GLU A 10 -10.55 9.05 16.63
N TRP A 11 -9.98 9.85 15.73
CA TRP A 11 -10.76 10.84 14.97
C TRP A 11 -11.77 10.19 14.03
N ILE A 12 -11.37 9.16 13.26
CA ILE A 12 -12.29 8.45 12.34
C ILE A 12 -13.41 7.76 13.14
N ALA A 13 -13.08 7.12 14.25
CA ALA A 13 -14.06 6.51 15.15
C ALA A 13 -15.07 7.55 15.66
N SER A 14 -14.58 8.72 16.06
CA SER A 14 -15.45 9.81 16.54
C SER A 14 -16.35 10.35 15.43
N ALA A 15 -15.83 10.48 14.20
CA ALA A 15 -16.63 10.88 13.04
C ALA A 15 -17.70 9.84 12.70
N ALA A 16 -17.40 8.54 12.80
CA ALA A 16 -18.38 7.47 12.58
C ALA A 16 -19.51 7.52 13.62
N LYS A 17 -19.19 7.74 14.90
CA LYS A 17 -20.19 7.93 15.97
C LYS A 17 -21.09 9.13 15.69
N TRP A 18 -20.50 10.25 15.27
CA TRP A 18 -21.25 11.47 14.93
C TRP A 18 -22.20 11.25 13.74
N ILE A 19 -21.74 10.60 12.66
CA ILE A 19 -22.60 10.27 11.50
C ILE A 19 -23.80 9.42 11.91
N GLU A 20 -23.60 8.45 12.81
CA GLU A 20 -24.68 7.61 13.32
C GLU A 20 -25.65 8.38 14.23
N GLU A 21 -25.19 9.38 14.98
CA GLU A 21 -26.05 10.23 15.80
C GLU A 21 -26.97 11.11 14.95
N GLU A 22 -26.45 11.67 13.86
CA GLU A 22 -27.15 12.65 13.03
C GLU A 22 -27.96 12.01 11.89
N GLU A 23 -27.42 10.99 11.21
CA GLU A 23 -27.93 10.52 9.92
C GLU A 23 -28.46 9.08 9.93
N GLN A 24 -28.01 8.22 10.86
CA GLN A 24 -28.41 6.81 10.98
C GLN A 24 -28.41 6.05 9.62
N PRO A 25 -27.30 6.04 8.88
CA PRO A 25 -27.27 5.46 7.55
C PRO A 25 -27.47 3.93 7.61
N THR A 26 -28.06 3.38 6.54
CA THR A 26 -28.29 1.93 6.43
C THR A 26 -26.99 1.11 6.42
N LEU A 27 -25.88 1.69 5.96
CA LEU A 27 -24.55 1.07 5.93
C LEU A 27 -23.49 2.10 6.31
N ASN A 28 -22.71 1.79 7.34
CA ASN A 28 -21.51 2.52 7.73
C ASN A 28 -20.26 1.73 7.31
N LEU A 29 -19.39 2.31 6.47
CA LEU A 29 -18.07 1.76 6.16
C LEU A 29 -17.01 2.61 6.86
N VAL A 30 -16.35 2.05 7.87
CA VAL A 30 -15.40 2.77 8.74
C VAL A 30 -14.02 2.13 8.59
N TYR A 31 -13.06 2.89 8.06
CA TYR A 31 -11.69 2.42 7.85
C TYR A 31 -10.75 2.96 8.94
N LEU A 32 -10.08 2.06 9.67
CA LEU A 32 -9.16 2.42 10.75
C LEU A 32 -7.71 2.03 10.39
N PRO A 33 -6.87 2.96 9.91
CA PRO A 33 -5.56 2.65 9.31
C PRO A 33 -4.44 2.37 10.33
N HIS A 34 -4.74 2.26 11.62
CA HIS A 34 -3.71 2.30 12.68
C HIS A 34 -2.59 1.27 12.49
N LEU A 35 -2.97 0.04 12.15
CA LEU A 35 -2.03 -1.07 12.02
C LEU A 35 -1.22 -1.01 10.73
N ASP A 36 -1.80 -0.47 9.65
CA ASP A 36 -1.22 -0.50 8.31
C ASP A 36 0.20 0.10 8.28
N TYR A 37 0.39 1.27 8.90
CA TYR A 37 1.67 1.97 8.88
C TYR A 37 2.77 1.29 9.68
N ASN A 38 2.51 0.88 10.93
CA ASN A 38 3.55 0.29 11.77
C ASN A 38 3.86 -1.16 11.37
N LEU A 39 2.90 -1.90 10.83
CA LEU A 39 3.16 -3.20 10.23
C LEU A 39 4.13 -3.08 9.05
N GLN A 40 4.01 -2.02 8.23
CA GLN A 40 4.99 -1.75 7.16
C GLN A 40 6.35 -1.26 7.69
N ARG A 41 6.35 -0.36 8.68
CA ARG A 41 7.58 0.27 9.19
C ARG A 41 8.45 -0.65 10.02
N LEU A 42 7.82 -1.44 10.89
CA LEU A 42 8.49 -2.27 11.90
C LEU A 42 8.47 -3.75 11.52
N GLY A 43 7.51 -4.16 10.69
CA GLY A 43 7.25 -5.55 10.35
C GLY A 43 6.24 -6.18 11.32
N PRO A 44 5.50 -7.21 10.87
CA PRO A 44 4.42 -7.83 11.66
C PRO A 44 4.91 -8.50 12.95
N GLY A 45 6.15 -8.99 12.99
CA GLY A 45 6.73 -9.65 14.15
C GLY A 45 7.35 -8.71 15.21
N HIS A 46 7.28 -7.39 15.03
CA HIS A 46 7.96 -6.46 15.94
C HIS A 46 7.22 -6.33 17.30
N PRO A 47 7.92 -6.34 18.46
CA PRO A 47 7.26 -6.30 19.77
C PRO A 47 6.31 -5.11 19.99
N GLU A 48 6.61 -3.94 19.42
CA GLU A 48 5.74 -2.76 19.51
C GLU A 48 4.37 -2.94 18.82
N ILE A 49 4.22 -3.88 17.89
CA ILE A 49 2.93 -4.17 17.25
C ILE A 49 1.90 -4.62 18.29
N ALA A 50 2.33 -5.30 19.37
CA ALA A 50 1.43 -5.66 20.47
C ALA A 50 0.80 -4.42 21.14
N ASN A 51 1.55 -3.32 21.25
CA ASN A 51 1.03 -2.07 21.80
C ASN A 51 0.04 -1.42 20.83
N ASP A 52 0.30 -1.45 19.52
CA ASP A 52 -0.62 -0.93 18.50
C ASP A 52 -1.92 -1.74 18.43
N LEU A 53 -1.82 -3.07 18.58
CA LEU A 53 -2.98 -3.96 18.72
C LEU A 53 -3.85 -3.59 19.92
N GLN A 54 -3.25 -3.36 21.09
CA GLN A 54 -4.00 -2.92 22.28
C GLN A 54 -4.67 -1.54 22.07
N ARG A 55 -4.00 -0.62 21.36
CA ARG A 55 -4.56 0.71 21.07
C ARG A 55 -5.77 0.61 20.15
N ILE A 56 -5.67 -0.15 19.06
CA ILE A 56 -6.77 -0.29 18.11
C ILE A 56 -7.91 -1.14 18.67
N ASP A 57 -7.61 -2.18 19.46
CA ASP A 57 -8.60 -3.01 20.14
C ASP A 57 -9.52 -2.17 21.04
N ARG A 58 -8.96 -1.24 21.82
CA ARG A 58 -9.74 -0.29 22.61
C ARG A 58 -10.68 0.56 21.74
N ILE A 59 -10.18 1.12 20.64
CA ILE A 59 -10.98 1.97 19.73
C ILE A 59 -12.10 1.17 19.06
N VAL A 60 -11.78 -0.03 18.59
CA VAL A 60 -12.74 -0.94 17.95
C VAL A 60 -13.79 -1.39 18.95
N GLY A 61 -13.40 -1.76 20.18
CA GLY A 61 -14.31 -2.13 21.26
C GLY A 61 -15.29 -0.99 21.58
N GLU A 62 -14.80 0.24 21.76
CA GLU A 62 -15.65 1.41 21.99
C GLU A 62 -16.60 1.73 20.82
N LEU A 63 -16.23 1.39 19.57
CA LEU A 63 -17.11 1.52 18.42
C LEU A 63 -18.19 0.43 18.41
N ILE A 64 -17.80 -0.82 18.66
CA ILE A 64 -18.72 -1.96 18.74
C ILE A 64 -19.77 -1.68 19.80
N GLU A 65 -19.37 -1.33 21.02
CA GLU A 65 -20.30 -1.05 22.12
C GLU A 65 -21.29 0.09 21.77
N PHE A 66 -20.79 1.16 21.15
CA PHE A 66 -21.62 2.30 20.74
C PHE A 66 -22.68 1.89 19.71
N PHE A 67 -22.28 1.21 18.63
CA PHE A 67 -23.17 0.83 17.55
C PHE A 67 -24.15 -0.29 17.97
N GLU A 68 -23.68 -1.27 18.73
CA GLU A 68 -24.54 -2.33 19.26
C GLU A 68 -25.59 -1.79 20.24
N GLY A 69 -25.23 -0.79 21.06
CA GLY A 69 -26.17 -0.09 21.93
C GLY A 69 -27.30 0.63 21.18
N ARG A 70 -27.14 0.85 19.86
CA ARG A 70 -28.12 1.45 18.96
C ARG A 70 -28.81 0.41 18.05
N GLY A 71 -28.54 -0.88 18.27
CA GLY A 71 -29.10 -1.97 17.47
C GLY A 71 -28.49 -2.12 16.08
N VAL A 72 -27.34 -1.49 15.83
CA VAL A 72 -26.61 -1.63 14.56
C VAL A 72 -25.81 -2.94 14.57
N GLN A 73 -25.89 -3.68 13.47
CA GLN A 73 -25.11 -4.91 13.29
C GLN A 73 -23.68 -4.59 12.89
N ILE A 74 -22.71 -5.26 13.52
CA ILE A 74 -21.29 -5.07 13.24
C ILE A 74 -20.73 -6.23 12.40
N VAL A 75 -19.94 -5.86 11.40
CA VAL A 75 -19.01 -6.74 10.69
C VAL A 75 -17.61 -6.13 10.82
N LEU A 76 -16.64 -6.90 11.29
CA LEU A 76 -15.22 -6.54 11.22
C LEU A 76 -14.62 -7.21 10.00
N LEU A 77 -13.92 -6.43 9.18
CA LEU A 77 -13.29 -6.91 7.95
C LEU A 77 -11.86 -6.39 7.89
N SER A 78 -10.91 -7.29 7.68
CA SER A 78 -9.57 -6.96 7.22
C SER A 78 -9.51 -7.09 5.70
N GLU A 79 -8.76 -6.21 5.03
CA GLU A 79 -8.65 -6.20 3.57
C GLU A 79 -7.53 -7.15 3.08
N TYR A 80 -6.39 -7.15 3.77
CA TYR A 80 -5.19 -7.90 3.40
C TYR A 80 -4.35 -8.25 4.64
N GLY A 81 -3.52 -9.28 4.53
CA GLY A 81 -2.45 -9.57 5.49
C GLY A 81 -1.20 -8.75 5.16
N VAL A 82 -0.37 -8.47 6.17
CA VAL A 82 0.95 -7.85 5.98
C VAL A 82 2.02 -8.86 6.35
N THR A 83 2.90 -9.17 5.40
CA THR A 83 3.97 -10.17 5.55
C THR A 83 5.32 -9.48 5.77
N PRO A 84 6.27 -10.11 6.47
CA PRO A 84 7.60 -9.53 6.65
C PRO A 84 8.34 -9.48 5.31
N VAL A 85 8.99 -8.35 5.01
CA VAL A 85 9.80 -8.17 3.80
C VAL A 85 11.21 -7.68 4.10
N GLU A 86 12.16 -8.11 3.28
CA GLU A 86 13.57 -7.74 3.38
C GLU A 86 14.21 -7.41 2.02
N GLN A 87 13.61 -7.85 0.90
CA GLN A 87 14.17 -7.71 -0.44
C GLN A 87 13.38 -6.68 -1.27
N PRO A 88 13.85 -5.43 -1.38
CA PRO A 88 13.31 -4.49 -2.35
C PRO A 88 13.80 -4.82 -3.77
N ILE A 89 12.89 -4.85 -4.73
CA ILE A 89 13.16 -5.12 -6.14
C ILE A 89 12.86 -3.86 -6.97
N HIS A 90 13.82 -3.45 -7.78
CA HIS A 90 13.73 -2.22 -8.59
C HIS A 90 13.44 -2.53 -10.06
N LEU A 91 12.21 -2.99 -10.39
CA LEU A 91 11.85 -3.42 -11.75
C LEU A 91 12.17 -2.36 -12.82
N ASN A 92 11.90 -1.08 -12.52
CA ASN A 92 12.21 0.01 -13.44
C ASN A 92 13.72 0.22 -13.65
N ARG A 93 14.59 -0.09 -12.68
CA ARG A 93 16.04 -0.09 -12.89
C ARG A 93 16.46 -1.22 -13.84
N LEU A 94 15.89 -2.42 -13.67
CA LEU A 94 16.15 -3.56 -14.56
C LEU A 94 15.75 -3.24 -16.01
N PHE A 95 14.59 -2.62 -16.22
CA PHE A 95 14.15 -2.18 -17.54
C PHE A 95 15.04 -1.09 -18.12
N ARG A 96 15.54 -0.17 -17.28
CA ARG A 96 16.49 0.87 -17.70
C ARG A 96 17.84 0.30 -18.12
N GLU A 97 18.37 -0.68 -17.38
CA GLU A 97 19.61 -1.38 -17.73
C GLU A 97 19.53 -2.08 -19.09
N ARG A 98 18.34 -2.56 -19.47
CA ARG A 98 18.06 -3.14 -20.79
C ARG A 98 17.78 -2.10 -21.89
N GLY A 99 17.75 -0.81 -21.56
CA GLY A 99 17.40 0.27 -22.48
C GLY A 99 15.92 0.28 -22.88
N TRP A 100 15.04 -0.34 -22.08
CA TRP A 100 13.59 -0.35 -22.33
C TRP A 100 12.87 0.81 -21.66
N LEU A 101 13.40 1.31 -20.54
CA LEU A 101 12.84 2.45 -19.83
C LEU A 101 13.58 3.74 -20.21
N THR A 102 12.83 4.78 -20.56
CA THR A 102 13.35 6.09 -20.94
C THR A 102 13.23 7.07 -19.79
N ILE A 103 14.30 7.85 -19.62
CA ILE A 103 14.38 8.94 -18.65
C ILE A 103 14.49 10.26 -19.40
N LYS A 104 13.78 11.28 -18.90
CA LYS A 104 13.95 12.67 -19.28
C LYS A 104 14.69 13.39 -18.17
N GLU A 105 15.78 14.07 -18.52
CA GLU A 105 16.49 14.94 -17.58
C GLU A 105 15.81 16.31 -17.51
N GLU A 106 15.46 16.75 -16.31
CA GLU A 106 14.87 18.05 -16.06
C GLU A 106 15.52 18.68 -14.82
N LEU A 107 16.15 19.84 -14.99
CA LEU A 107 16.83 20.57 -13.91
C LEU A 107 17.89 19.72 -13.17
N GLY A 108 18.58 18.84 -13.91
CA GLY A 108 19.59 17.92 -13.36
C GLY A 108 19.03 16.73 -12.58
N LEU A 109 17.71 16.50 -12.63
CA LEU A 109 17.04 15.35 -12.02
C LEU A 109 16.36 14.49 -13.08
N GLU A 110 16.12 13.22 -12.75
CA GLU A 110 15.56 12.25 -13.67
C GLU A 110 14.03 12.14 -13.54
N ARG A 111 13.32 12.14 -14.66
CA ARG A 111 11.88 11.88 -14.75
C ARG A 111 11.63 10.64 -15.60
N LEU A 112 10.76 9.76 -15.12
CA LEU A 112 10.26 8.65 -15.93
C LEU A 112 9.46 9.22 -17.12
N ASP A 113 9.85 8.86 -18.33
CA ASP A 113 9.08 9.13 -19.54
C ASP A 113 8.31 7.87 -19.94
N CYS A 114 7.10 7.72 -19.41
CA CYS A 114 6.26 6.56 -19.69
C CYS A 114 5.92 6.43 -21.19
N GLY A 115 5.81 7.54 -21.93
CA GLY A 115 5.39 7.53 -23.33
C GLY A 115 6.48 7.07 -24.30
N ASN A 116 7.73 7.43 -24.01
CA ASN A 116 8.89 7.01 -24.82
C ASN A 116 9.55 5.72 -24.31
N SER A 117 9.19 5.24 -23.12
CA SER A 117 9.61 3.92 -22.64
C SER A 117 8.99 2.81 -23.48
N ARG A 118 9.77 1.79 -23.83
CA ARG A 118 9.26 0.53 -24.42
C ARG A 118 8.56 -0.33 -23.37
N ALA A 119 9.09 -0.33 -22.15
CA ALA A 119 8.49 -0.98 -20.98
C ALA A 119 8.71 -0.14 -19.71
N PHE A 120 7.70 -0.08 -18.83
CA PHE A 120 7.81 0.52 -17.49
C PHE A 120 6.84 -0.17 -16.52
N ALA A 121 7.13 -0.10 -15.22
CA ALA A 121 6.30 -0.64 -14.15
C ALA A 121 5.67 0.49 -13.31
N VAL A 122 4.39 0.31 -12.97
CA VAL A 122 3.69 1.01 -11.89
C VAL A 122 3.52 0.03 -10.75
N VAL A 123 3.93 0.42 -9.55
CA VAL A 123 4.20 -0.53 -8.47
C VAL A 123 3.38 -0.21 -7.23
N ASP A 124 2.79 -1.22 -6.62
CA ASP A 124 2.13 -1.10 -5.33
C ASP A 124 2.48 -2.30 -4.45
N HIS A 125 3.36 -2.08 -3.48
CA HIS A 125 3.87 -3.12 -2.59
C HIS A 125 4.40 -4.37 -3.32
N GLN A 126 3.75 -5.52 -3.15
CA GLN A 126 4.15 -6.81 -3.71
C GLN A 126 3.52 -7.09 -5.08
N VAL A 127 2.86 -6.10 -5.68
CA VAL A 127 2.25 -6.20 -7.00
C VAL A 127 2.78 -5.08 -7.89
N ALA A 128 3.06 -5.40 -9.15
CA ALA A 128 3.45 -4.42 -10.16
C ALA A 128 2.70 -4.63 -11.47
N HIS A 129 2.19 -3.54 -12.02
CA HIS A 129 1.62 -3.50 -13.36
C HIS A 129 2.71 -3.07 -14.34
N VAL A 130 3.08 -3.94 -15.27
CA VAL A 130 4.07 -3.66 -16.32
C VAL A 130 3.34 -3.31 -17.60
N TYR A 131 3.66 -2.14 -18.16
CA TYR A 131 3.12 -1.63 -19.41
C TYR A 131 4.17 -1.74 -20.51
N LEU A 132 3.74 -2.22 -21.68
CA LEU A 132 4.54 -2.44 -22.87
C LEU A 132 4.00 -1.56 -24.00
N ASN A 133 4.69 -0.46 -24.28
CA ASN A 133 4.42 0.36 -25.46
C ASN A 133 4.97 -0.28 -26.74
N ASP A 134 5.96 -1.16 -26.61
CA ASP A 134 6.47 -2.00 -27.68
C ASP A 134 6.20 -3.48 -27.36
N LYS A 135 5.20 -4.06 -28.02
CA LYS A 135 4.80 -5.47 -27.81
C LYS A 135 5.84 -6.47 -28.31
N SER A 136 6.77 -6.05 -29.17
CA SER A 136 7.77 -6.98 -29.73
C SER A 136 8.75 -7.51 -28.68
N ILE A 137 8.88 -6.84 -27.53
CA ILE A 137 9.77 -7.25 -26.42
C ILE A 137 9.05 -8.00 -25.30
N GLU A 138 7.77 -8.32 -25.43
CA GLU A 138 7.02 -8.98 -24.36
C GLU A 138 7.69 -10.26 -23.86
N SER A 139 8.19 -11.11 -24.77
CA SER A 139 8.90 -12.34 -24.41
C SER A 139 10.19 -12.08 -23.64
N ASP A 140 10.94 -11.05 -24.02
CA ASP A 140 12.21 -10.69 -23.35
C ASP A 140 11.94 -10.08 -21.97
N VAL A 141 10.92 -9.22 -21.86
CA VAL A 141 10.49 -8.63 -20.59
C VAL A 141 10.00 -9.72 -19.64
N ARG A 142 9.15 -10.63 -20.11
CA ARG A 142 8.68 -11.77 -19.33
C ARG A 142 9.84 -12.63 -18.83
N SER A 143 10.77 -12.99 -19.73
CA SER A 143 11.94 -13.80 -19.37
C SER A 143 12.84 -13.11 -18.33
N LEU A 144 13.02 -11.79 -18.42
CA LEU A 144 13.76 -11.02 -17.41
C LEU A 144 13.06 -11.07 -16.05
N LEU A 145 11.75 -10.85 -16.03
CA LEU A 145 10.96 -10.82 -14.81
C LEU A 145 10.92 -12.19 -14.13
N GLU A 146 10.66 -13.27 -14.89
CA GLU A 146 10.66 -14.64 -14.37
C GLU A 146 12.05 -15.08 -13.87
N GLY A 147 13.13 -14.52 -14.44
CA GLY A 147 14.50 -14.76 -14.00
C GLY A 147 14.97 -13.83 -12.87
N THR A 148 14.15 -12.88 -12.42
CA THR A 148 14.51 -11.93 -11.36
C THR A 148 14.23 -12.54 -9.99
N ASP A 149 15.26 -12.64 -9.16
CA ASP A 149 15.12 -13.14 -7.80
C ASP A 149 14.11 -12.32 -6.97
N GLY A 150 13.28 -13.02 -6.19
CA GLY A 150 12.17 -12.43 -5.43
C GLY A 150 10.90 -12.11 -6.23
N VAL A 151 10.86 -12.34 -7.55
CA VAL A 151 9.60 -12.38 -8.32
C VAL A 151 8.96 -13.75 -8.17
N ALA A 152 7.70 -13.81 -7.72
CA ALA A 152 6.96 -15.05 -7.56
C ALA A 152 6.12 -15.43 -8.80
N GLY A 153 5.67 -14.45 -9.57
CA GLY A 153 4.79 -14.69 -10.70
C GLY A 153 4.77 -13.56 -11.70
N VAL A 154 4.63 -13.91 -12.97
CA VAL A 154 4.42 -12.98 -14.09
C VAL A 154 3.18 -13.43 -14.85
N TRP A 155 2.13 -12.63 -14.77
CA TRP A 155 0.81 -12.95 -15.30
C TRP A 155 0.60 -12.25 -16.64
N GLY A 156 0.49 -13.06 -17.69
CA GLY A 156 -0.01 -12.63 -18.99
C GLY A 156 -1.53 -12.70 -19.05
N GLN A 157 -2.09 -12.76 -20.26
CA GLN A 157 -3.54 -12.72 -20.45
C GLN A 157 -4.29 -13.85 -19.73
N SER A 158 -3.83 -15.09 -19.90
CA SER A 158 -4.51 -16.27 -19.35
C SER A 158 -4.43 -16.31 -17.82
N GLU A 159 -3.27 -15.98 -17.25
CA GLU A 159 -3.10 -15.92 -15.79
C GLU A 159 -3.92 -14.78 -15.18
N LYS A 160 -3.99 -13.61 -15.83
CA LYS A 160 -4.85 -12.51 -15.38
C LYS A 160 -6.33 -12.90 -15.36
N GLN A 161 -6.81 -13.64 -16.37
CA GLN A 161 -8.18 -14.16 -16.41
C GLN A 161 -8.44 -15.14 -15.28
N ALA A 162 -7.53 -16.10 -15.07
CA ALA A 162 -7.66 -17.09 -14.01
C ALA A 162 -7.68 -16.46 -12.60
N ASN A 163 -7.01 -15.32 -12.41
CA ASN A 163 -6.95 -14.61 -11.14
C ASN A 163 -7.94 -13.42 -11.05
N GLY A 164 -8.86 -13.27 -12.00
CA GLY A 164 -9.92 -12.25 -11.94
C GLY A 164 -9.46 -10.79 -12.12
N ILE A 165 -8.27 -10.56 -12.69
CA ILE A 165 -7.68 -9.22 -12.90
C ILE A 165 -7.51 -8.86 -14.38
N ASP A 166 -8.13 -9.62 -15.29
CA ASP A 166 -8.21 -9.28 -16.72
C ASP A 166 -9.14 -8.07 -16.93
N HIS A 167 -8.58 -6.88 -16.73
CA HIS A 167 -9.28 -5.60 -16.82
C HIS A 167 -8.49 -4.62 -17.68
N SER A 168 -9.18 -3.68 -18.35
CA SER A 168 -8.54 -2.67 -19.22
C SER A 168 -7.59 -1.69 -18.51
N ARG A 169 -7.56 -1.73 -17.18
CA ARG A 169 -6.64 -0.95 -16.32
C ARG A 169 -5.49 -1.81 -15.78
N ALA A 170 -5.50 -3.11 -16.02
CA ALA A 170 -4.38 -3.97 -15.70
C ALA A 170 -3.21 -3.66 -16.65
N GLY A 171 -1.98 -3.87 -16.15
CA GLY A 171 -0.80 -3.84 -17.01
C GLY A 171 -0.89 -4.94 -18.07
N ASP A 172 -0.04 -4.84 -19.07
CA ASP A 172 0.11 -5.88 -20.08
C ASP A 172 0.57 -7.18 -19.44
N LEU A 173 1.48 -7.06 -18.48
CA LEU A 173 1.82 -8.09 -17.52
C LEU A 173 1.52 -7.58 -16.09
N VAL A 174 1.09 -8.48 -15.22
CA VAL A 174 1.02 -8.23 -13.76
C VAL A 174 2.07 -9.09 -13.08
N VAL A 175 2.87 -8.51 -12.20
CA VAL A 175 3.99 -9.17 -11.53
C VAL A 175 3.70 -9.22 -10.04
N THR A 176 3.89 -10.39 -9.42
CA THR A 176 3.74 -10.58 -7.97
C THR A 176 5.09 -10.92 -7.36
N ALA A 177 5.40 -10.34 -6.21
CA ALA A 177 6.63 -10.62 -5.46
C ALA A 177 6.47 -11.90 -4.63
N ALA A 178 7.59 -12.52 -4.29
CA ALA A 178 7.66 -13.49 -3.19
C ALA A 178 7.29 -12.80 -1.86
N GLU A 179 6.86 -13.59 -0.89
CA GLU A 179 6.32 -13.10 0.39
C GLU A 179 7.29 -12.22 1.18
N SER A 180 8.60 -12.47 1.05
CA SER A 180 9.69 -11.71 1.68
C SER A 180 10.24 -10.56 0.82
N ALA A 181 9.70 -10.37 -0.38
CA ALA A 181 10.12 -9.35 -1.32
C ALA A 181 9.01 -8.33 -1.59
N TRP A 182 9.39 -7.17 -2.11
CA TRP A 182 8.45 -6.15 -2.56
C TRP A 182 9.07 -5.30 -3.66
N PHE A 183 8.25 -4.60 -4.43
CA PHE A 183 8.71 -3.79 -5.55
C PHE A 183 8.78 -2.32 -5.17
N THR A 184 9.82 -1.63 -5.63
CA THR A 184 9.89 -0.16 -5.58
C THR A 184 9.56 0.42 -6.95
N TYR A 185 9.07 1.66 -7.00
CA TYR A 185 8.93 2.38 -8.27
C TYR A 185 10.25 2.94 -8.83
N TYR A 186 11.36 2.82 -8.09
CA TYR A 186 12.60 3.55 -8.35
C TYR A 186 13.17 3.23 -9.73
N TYR A 187 13.47 4.29 -10.49
CA TYR A 187 13.99 4.21 -11.86
C TYR A 187 15.34 4.94 -12.04
N TRP A 188 15.77 5.71 -11.04
CA TRP A 188 17.08 6.36 -11.03
C TRP A 188 18.15 5.39 -10.54
N MET A 189 19.34 5.42 -11.13
CA MET A 189 20.47 4.56 -10.71
C MET A 189 21.23 5.15 -9.51
N GLU A 190 21.25 6.48 -9.39
CA GLU A 190 21.95 7.20 -8.32
C GLU A 190 21.01 8.17 -7.61
N ASP A 191 21.02 8.15 -6.28
CA ASP A 191 20.14 8.99 -5.45
C ASP A 191 20.36 10.50 -5.60
N ALA A 192 21.51 10.89 -6.16
CA ALA A 192 21.86 12.28 -6.44
C ALA A 192 20.99 12.91 -7.54
N VAL A 193 20.50 12.08 -8.48
CA VAL A 193 19.66 12.50 -9.61
C VAL A 193 18.20 12.08 -9.46
N ALA A 194 17.85 11.54 -8.29
CA ALA A 194 16.48 11.14 -7.97
C ALA A 194 15.49 12.33 -8.10
N PRO A 195 14.24 12.07 -8.49
CA PRO A 195 13.23 13.11 -8.63
C PRO A 195 13.02 13.86 -7.32
N ASP A 196 12.75 15.16 -7.43
CA ASP A 196 12.49 16.01 -6.26
C ASP A 196 11.35 15.49 -5.36
N PHE A 197 10.30 14.93 -5.96
CA PHE A 197 9.17 14.32 -5.28
C PHE A 197 9.52 13.04 -4.53
N ALA A 198 10.62 12.36 -4.88
CA ALA A 198 10.96 11.07 -4.29
C ALA A 198 11.26 11.20 -2.79
N ARG A 199 11.76 12.37 -2.38
CA ARG A 199 12.04 12.70 -0.97
C ARG A 199 10.87 13.39 -0.27
N CYS A 200 9.72 13.52 -0.93
CA CYS A 200 8.51 14.12 -0.39
C CYS A 200 7.42 13.06 -0.21
N VAL A 201 6.40 13.42 0.58
CA VAL A 201 5.08 12.77 0.53
C VAL A 201 4.35 13.37 -0.68
N ASP A 202 4.30 12.64 -1.80
CA ASP A 202 3.79 13.13 -3.09
C ASP A 202 3.22 11.98 -3.94
N ILE A 203 2.15 11.39 -3.41
CA ILE A 203 1.49 10.19 -3.95
C ILE A 203 1.01 10.31 -5.40
N HIS A 204 0.82 11.51 -5.92
CA HIS A 204 0.29 11.72 -7.27
C HIS A 204 1.35 11.72 -8.36
N ARG A 205 2.62 11.96 -8.00
CA ARG A 205 3.74 12.02 -8.96
C ARG A 205 4.57 10.74 -8.99
N LYS A 206 4.48 9.92 -7.94
CA LYS A 206 5.16 8.64 -7.87
C LYS A 206 4.39 7.62 -8.74
N PRO A 207 5.05 6.90 -9.67
CA PRO A 207 4.43 5.84 -10.45
C PRO A 207 4.23 4.58 -9.61
N GLY A 208 3.48 4.72 -8.51
CA GLY A 208 3.29 3.68 -7.51
C GLY A 208 3.19 4.22 -6.08
N TYR A 209 2.97 3.29 -5.15
CA TYR A 209 3.07 3.55 -3.70
C TYR A 209 4.52 3.46 -3.23
N ASP A 210 4.87 4.25 -2.20
CA ASP A 210 6.22 4.31 -1.63
C ASP A 210 6.16 4.21 -0.10
N PRO A 211 6.27 3.00 0.46
CA PRO A 211 6.24 2.80 1.92
C PRO A 211 7.39 3.51 2.64
N VAL A 212 8.44 3.93 1.92
CA VAL A 212 9.56 4.69 2.50
C VAL A 212 9.10 6.08 2.97
N GLU A 213 7.97 6.60 2.48
CA GLU A 213 7.33 7.83 2.99
C GLU A 213 6.98 7.79 4.48
N LEU A 214 6.86 6.59 5.05
CA LEU A 214 6.60 6.38 6.47
C LEU A 214 7.84 6.61 7.36
N PHE A 215 8.99 6.87 6.74
CA PHE A 215 10.26 7.08 7.41
C PHE A 215 10.74 8.51 7.26
N LYS A 216 11.68 8.88 8.15
CA LYS A 216 12.29 10.19 8.16
C LYS A 216 13.79 10.04 7.93
N ASP A 217 14.30 10.71 6.89
CA ASP A 217 15.71 10.74 6.57
C ASP A 217 16.50 11.31 7.76
N SER A 218 17.55 10.61 8.18
CA SER A 218 18.33 10.96 9.37
C SER A 218 19.01 12.33 9.24
N VAL A 219 19.35 12.71 8.02
CA VAL A 219 20.11 13.93 7.70
C VAL A 219 19.14 15.03 7.27
N ARG A 220 18.33 14.81 6.23
CA ARG A 220 17.37 15.79 5.69
C ARG A 220 16.17 16.02 6.60
N GLY A 221 15.69 14.97 7.27
CA GLY A 221 14.59 15.04 8.24
C GLY A 221 15.03 15.35 9.68
N SER A 222 16.29 15.75 9.89
CA SER A 222 16.75 16.24 11.18
C SER A 222 15.90 17.42 11.67
N MET A 223 15.63 17.48 12.99
CA MET A 223 14.74 18.49 13.58
C MET A 223 15.11 19.94 13.21
N PRO A 224 16.39 20.35 13.23
CA PRO A 224 16.76 21.72 12.84
C PRO A 224 16.37 22.04 11.38
N ARG A 225 16.56 21.09 10.46
CA ARG A 225 16.22 21.29 9.04
C ARG A 225 14.72 21.35 8.82
N VAL A 226 13.97 20.46 9.48
CA VAL A 226 12.50 20.48 9.43
C VAL A 226 11.97 21.82 9.96
N MET A 227 12.45 22.29 11.11
CA MET A 227 12.05 23.58 11.68
C MET A 227 12.37 24.75 10.73
N PHE A 228 13.56 24.75 10.12
CA PHE A 228 13.95 25.76 9.16
C PHE A 228 13.06 25.75 7.90
N LYS A 229 12.69 24.57 7.40
CA LYS A 229 11.74 24.43 6.29
C LYS A 229 10.35 24.95 6.65
N LEU A 230 9.84 24.62 7.84
CA LEU A 230 8.57 25.13 8.33
C LEU A 230 8.59 26.66 8.46
N LEU A 231 9.72 27.25 8.90
CA LEU A 231 9.89 28.71 8.92
C LEU A 231 9.83 29.31 7.51
N LYS A 232 10.55 28.74 6.54
CA LYS A 232 10.47 29.17 5.13
C LYS A 232 9.04 29.09 4.59
N LYS A 233 8.33 27.99 4.85
CA LYS A 233 6.93 27.82 4.48
C LYS A 233 6.06 28.91 5.10
N LYS A 234 6.23 29.20 6.39
CA LYS A 234 5.49 30.26 7.10
C LYS A 234 5.77 31.66 6.53
N LEU A 235 6.99 31.89 6.05
CA LEU A 235 7.40 33.13 5.39
C LEU A 235 6.98 33.22 3.90
N GLY A 236 6.25 32.24 3.37
CA GLY A 236 5.73 32.26 2.00
C GLY A 236 6.73 31.85 0.91
N PHE A 237 7.90 31.32 1.27
CA PHE A 237 8.85 30.82 0.28
C PHE A 237 8.37 29.51 -0.35
N ARG A 238 8.53 29.39 -1.67
CA ARG A 238 8.38 28.11 -2.37
C ARG A 238 9.49 27.16 -1.93
N MET A 239 9.11 26.00 -1.40
CA MET A 239 10.06 24.99 -0.91
C MET A 239 9.48 23.58 -1.02
N LEU A 240 10.36 22.58 -0.99
CA LEU A 240 10.01 21.17 -0.88
C LEU A 240 10.24 20.65 0.54
N MET A 241 9.33 19.78 1.00
CA MET A 241 9.47 19.07 2.27
C MET A 241 10.17 17.73 2.01
N ASP A 242 11.42 17.82 1.55
CA ASP A 242 12.26 16.69 1.15
C ASP A 242 12.90 16.00 2.35
N ILE A 243 12.08 15.37 3.19
CA ILE A 243 12.49 14.74 4.46
C ILE A 243 12.45 13.21 4.42
N ILE A 244 11.99 12.63 3.32
CA ILE A 244 11.84 11.18 3.13
C ILE A 244 13.18 10.60 2.64
N PRO A 245 13.63 9.45 3.19
CA PRO A 245 14.81 8.76 2.70
C PRO A 245 14.54 8.06 1.36
N LEU A 246 15.58 7.56 0.69
CA LEU A 246 15.45 6.74 -0.53
C LEU A 246 15.95 5.30 -0.28
N ASP A 247 16.11 4.92 0.98
CA ASP A 247 16.56 3.60 1.38
C ASP A 247 15.34 2.67 1.53
N ALA A 248 15.13 1.85 0.51
CA ALA A 248 14.05 0.87 0.47
C ALA A 248 14.24 -0.26 1.51
N SER A 249 15.46 -0.49 2.02
CA SER A 249 15.70 -1.54 3.02
C SER A 249 15.05 -1.24 4.39
N LEU A 250 14.58 -0.01 4.59
CA LEU A 250 13.90 0.41 5.81
C LEU A 250 12.54 -0.24 5.99
N VAL A 251 11.85 -0.57 4.90
CA VAL A 251 10.52 -1.23 4.93
C VAL A 251 10.67 -2.65 5.45
N LYS A 252 9.83 -3.04 6.41
CA LYS A 252 9.88 -4.34 7.10
C LYS A 252 8.61 -5.18 6.96
N GLY A 253 7.52 -4.59 6.49
CA GLY A 253 6.30 -5.30 6.13
C GLY A 253 5.71 -4.78 4.83
N SER A 254 5.04 -5.66 4.08
CA SER A 254 4.38 -5.32 2.82
C SER A 254 3.14 -6.21 2.61
N HIS A 255 2.31 -5.88 1.63
CA HIS A 255 1.11 -6.65 1.31
C HIS A 255 0.88 -6.73 -0.21
N GLY A 256 -0.15 -7.47 -0.61
CA GLY A 256 -0.54 -7.63 -2.02
C GLY A 256 -0.19 -9.00 -2.60
N CYS A 257 0.78 -9.72 -2.03
CA CYS A 257 0.87 -11.16 -2.23
C CYS A 257 -0.17 -11.87 -1.36
N ARG A 258 -0.51 -13.12 -1.72
CA ARG A 258 -1.29 -13.99 -0.84
C ARG A 258 -0.33 -14.60 0.19
N PRO A 259 -0.50 -14.34 1.50
CA PRO A 259 0.36 -14.94 2.52
C PRO A 259 0.34 -16.47 2.43
N SER A 260 1.49 -17.10 2.67
CA SER A 260 1.61 -18.56 2.63
C SER A 260 0.96 -19.23 3.84
N ASP A 261 1.04 -18.59 5.01
CA ASP A 261 0.31 -19.02 6.21
C ASP A 261 -1.13 -18.48 6.17
N THR A 262 -2.09 -19.39 6.30
CA THR A 262 -3.51 -19.06 6.38
C THR A 262 -3.87 -18.26 7.63
N ALA A 263 -3.03 -18.31 8.68
CA ALA A 263 -3.20 -17.48 9.87
C ALA A 263 -3.02 -15.98 9.59
N ASP A 264 -2.28 -15.63 8.53
CA ASP A 264 -2.03 -14.26 8.10
C ASP A 264 -3.04 -13.79 7.03
N TRP A 265 -4.05 -14.59 6.72
CA TRP A 265 -5.10 -14.20 5.78
C TRP A 265 -6.05 -13.16 6.39
N PRO A 266 -6.72 -12.36 5.54
CA PRO A 266 -7.70 -11.40 6.01
C PRO A 266 -8.86 -12.10 6.72
N ILE A 267 -9.34 -11.48 7.79
CA ILE A 267 -10.43 -12.01 8.60
C ILE A 267 -11.73 -11.24 8.33
N LEU A 268 -12.84 -11.98 8.36
CA LEU A 268 -14.19 -11.44 8.38
C LEU A 268 -14.89 -11.98 9.62
N ILE A 269 -15.28 -11.10 10.54
CA ILE A 269 -15.96 -11.45 11.79
C ILE A 269 -17.35 -10.82 11.78
N SER A 270 -18.38 -11.62 12.06
CA SER A 270 -19.75 -11.16 12.21
C SER A 270 -20.53 -12.08 13.14
N LYS A 271 -21.60 -11.55 13.76
CA LYS A 271 -22.59 -12.31 14.54
C LYS A 271 -23.59 -13.10 13.68
N SER A 272 -23.53 -13.00 12.35
CA SER A 272 -24.42 -13.75 11.45
C SER A 272 -24.16 -15.25 11.51
N THR A 273 -25.22 -16.02 11.73
CA THR A 273 -25.19 -17.49 11.75
C THR A 273 -24.96 -18.12 10.37
N GLN A 274 -25.03 -17.32 9.30
CA GLN A 274 -24.70 -17.77 7.94
C GLN A 274 -23.19 -17.96 7.74
N LEU A 275 -22.37 -17.29 8.55
CA LEU A 275 -20.92 -17.44 8.57
C LEU A 275 -20.55 -18.51 9.61
N THR A 276 -20.34 -19.74 9.14
CA THR A 276 -19.77 -20.79 9.98
C THR A 276 -18.26 -20.55 10.12
N GLY A 277 -17.75 -20.52 11.35
CA GLY A 277 -16.37 -20.11 11.68
C GLY A 277 -15.23 -20.85 10.97
N ASP A 278 -15.49 -22.03 10.39
CA ASP A 278 -14.47 -22.87 9.73
C ASP A 278 -14.43 -22.72 8.20
N LYS A 279 -15.20 -21.80 7.61
CA LYS A 279 -15.23 -21.63 6.14
C LYS A 279 -14.38 -20.46 5.68
N THR A 280 -13.44 -20.75 4.79
CA THR A 280 -12.82 -19.72 3.94
C THR A 280 -13.87 -19.13 3.00
N VAL A 281 -13.84 -17.81 2.85
CA VAL A 281 -14.69 -17.05 1.93
C VAL A 281 -13.80 -16.41 0.88
N ASP A 282 -14.17 -16.53 -0.40
CA ASP A 282 -13.46 -15.83 -1.45
C ASP A 282 -13.68 -14.31 -1.32
N SER A 283 -12.68 -13.50 -1.64
CA SER A 283 -12.78 -12.04 -1.51
C SER A 283 -13.95 -11.46 -2.34
N SER A 284 -14.29 -12.08 -3.47
CA SER A 284 -15.44 -11.72 -4.31
C SER A 284 -16.80 -11.93 -3.63
N ASP A 285 -16.87 -12.82 -2.64
CA ASP A 285 -18.11 -13.17 -1.95
C ASP A 285 -18.41 -12.25 -0.76
N VAL A 286 -17.42 -11.47 -0.30
CA VAL A 286 -17.56 -10.52 0.82
C VAL A 286 -18.69 -9.53 0.57
N TYR A 287 -18.87 -9.06 -0.68
CA TYR A 287 -20.01 -8.20 -1.04
C TYR A 287 -21.35 -8.88 -0.72
N GLY A 288 -21.51 -10.16 -1.08
CA GLY A 288 -22.72 -10.92 -0.82
C GLY A 288 -22.99 -11.08 0.68
N VAL A 289 -21.94 -11.33 1.45
CA VAL A 289 -21.98 -11.40 2.92
C VAL A 289 -22.43 -10.06 3.51
N LEU A 290 -21.80 -8.94 3.13
CA LEU A 290 -22.19 -7.61 3.63
C LEU A 290 -23.63 -7.26 3.24
N ARG A 291 -24.02 -7.57 2.00
CA ARG A 291 -25.37 -7.32 1.52
C ARG A 291 -26.43 -8.10 2.32
N SER A 292 -26.17 -9.34 2.71
CA SER A 292 -27.16 -10.15 3.45
C SER A 292 -27.48 -9.59 4.84
N HIS A 293 -26.56 -8.84 5.46
CA HIS A 293 -26.81 -8.12 6.72
C HIS A 293 -27.76 -6.94 6.54
N ILE A 294 -27.78 -6.34 5.35
CA ILE A 294 -28.58 -5.15 5.07
C ILE A 294 -30.00 -5.52 4.64
N VAL A 295 -30.14 -6.45 3.69
CA VAL A 295 -31.44 -6.71 3.05
C VAL A 295 -32.33 -7.69 3.81
N GLY A 296 -31.82 -8.29 4.90
CA GLY A 296 -32.41 -9.47 5.52
C GLY A 296 -32.24 -10.69 4.61
N GLY A 297 -31.70 -11.79 5.15
CA GLY A 297 -31.53 -13.04 4.40
C GLY A 297 -32.83 -13.55 3.79
#